data_AF-A0A966N589-F1
#
_entry.id   AF-A0A966N589-F1
#
_cell.length_a   1.000
_cell.length_b   1.000
_cell.length_c   1.000
_cell.angle_alpha   90.00
_cell.angle_beta   90.00
_cell.angle_gamma   90.00
#
_symmetry.space_group_name_H-M   'P 1'
#
loop_
_entity.id
_entity.type
_entity.pdbx_description
1 polymer ?
#
loop_
_entity_poly.entity_id
_entity_poly.type
_entity_poly.pdbx_seq_one_letter_code
_entity_poly.pdbx_strand_id
1 'polypeptide(L)'
;MLSTATALIEATEQSIFDEEVMGFAQAFCYHAKDLDEQQFAKSIYVYSCMLASLAVDKAMKVLLSENEVIDLMNAIDELETMRDEVMNNGE
;
A
#
# COMPACT_ATOMS: atom_id res chain seq x y z
N MET A 1 0.27 -7.32 22.93
CA MET A 1 1.16 -6.20 22.55
C MET A 1 2.51 -6.66 22.02
N LEU A 2 3.36 -7.40 22.76
CA LEU A 2 4.63 -7.88 22.22
C LEU A 2 4.43 -8.79 20.98
N SER A 3 3.47 -9.72 21.06
CA SER A 3 3.08 -10.58 19.94
C SER A 3 2.57 -9.79 18.72
N THR A 4 1.81 -8.72 18.92
CA THR A 4 1.35 -7.82 17.84
C THR A 4 2.50 -7.07 17.20
N ALA A 5 3.47 -6.60 18.00
CA ALA A 5 4.66 -5.91 17.49
C ALA A 5 5.55 -6.85 16.67
N THR A 6 5.75 -8.10 17.13
CA THR A 6 6.47 -9.12 16.36
C THR A 6 5.75 -9.46 15.06
N ALA A 7 4.43 -9.65 15.12
CA ALA A 7 3.61 -9.92 13.93
C ALA A 7 3.67 -8.77 12.91
N LEU A 8 3.74 -7.51 13.37
CA LEU A 8 3.86 -6.35 12.49
C LEU A 8 5.21 -6.32 11.77
N ILE A 9 6.29 -6.66 12.47
CA ILE A 9 7.64 -6.77 11.89
C ILE A 9 7.66 -7.88 10.84
N GLU A 10 7.13 -9.06 11.18
CA GLU A 10 7.03 -10.21 10.26
C GLU A 10 6.18 -9.88 9.04
N ALA A 11 5.03 -9.24 9.21
CA ALA A 11 4.16 -8.81 8.12
C ALA A 11 4.86 -7.81 7.18
N THR A 12 5.65 -6.90 7.74
CA THR A 12 6.44 -5.93 6.95
C THR A 12 7.53 -6.66 6.16
N GLU A 13 8.25 -7.58 6.78
CA GLU A 13 9.29 -8.39 6.11
C GLU A 13 8.70 -9.24 4.98
N GLN A 14 7.56 -9.91 5.25
CA GLN A 14 6.81 -10.68 4.26
C GLN A 14 6.22 -9.82 3.13
N SER A 15 6.12 -8.50 3.29
CA SER A 15 5.69 -7.60 2.21
C SER A 15 6.83 -7.31 1.24
N ILE A 16 8.08 -7.30 1.73
CA ILE A 16 9.27 -7.08 0.90
C ILE A 16 9.57 -8.30 0.05
N PHE A 17 9.44 -9.50 0.63
CA PHE A 17 9.72 -10.77 -0.04
C PHE A 17 8.49 -11.44 -0.67
N ASP A 18 7.41 -10.69 -0.85
CA ASP A 18 6.20 -11.18 -1.49
C ASP A 18 6.47 -11.56 -2.96
N GLU A 19 5.86 -12.64 -3.45
CA GLU A 19 6.11 -13.17 -4.79
C GLU A 19 5.80 -12.15 -5.88
N GLU A 20 4.76 -11.33 -5.70
CA GLU A 20 4.39 -10.31 -6.69
C GLU A 20 5.40 -9.17 -6.74
N VAL A 21 5.86 -8.72 -5.56
CA VAL A 21 6.87 -7.66 -5.42
C VAL A 21 8.21 -8.14 -5.97
N MET A 22 8.62 -9.35 -5.60
CA MET A 22 9.85 -9.97 -6.09
C MET A 22 9.78 -10.28 -7.59
N GLY A 23 8.62 -10.65 -8.12
CA GLY A 23 8.40 -10.83 -9.55
C GLY A 23 8.57 -9.53 -10.33
N PHE A 24 8.06 -8.41 -9.80
CA PHE A 24 8.28 -7.09 -10.39
C PHE A 24 9.76 -6.69 -10.32
N ALA A 25 10.42 -6.90 -9.18
CA ALA A 25 11.85 -6.63 -9.02
C ALA A 25 12.70 -7.47 -9.99
N GLN A 26 12.34 -8.74 -10.21
CA GLN A 26 12.99 -9.62 -11.17
C GLN A 26 12.81 -9.10 -12.61
N ALA A 27 11.59 -8.75 -13.01
CA ALA A 27 11.32 -8.15 -14.32
C ALA A 27 12.12 -6.86 -14.51
N PHE A 28 12.25 -6.06 -13.45
CA PHE A 28 13.04 -4.85 -13.45
C PHE A 28 14.53 -5.13 -13.71
N CYS A 29 15.11 -6.15 -13.06
CA CYS A 29 16.50 -6.55 -13.32
C CYS A 29 16.77 -6.99 -14.77
N TYR A 30 15.80 -7.63 -15.42
CA TYR A 30 15.95 -8.07 -16.81
C TYR A 30 15.78 -6.94 -17.82
N HIS A 31 14.80 -6.07 -17.60
CA HIS A 31 14.40 -5.05 -18.58
C HIS A 31 15.02 -3.67 -18.32
N ALA A 32 15.69 -3.43 -17.19
CA ALA A 32 16.25 -2.12 -16.85
C ALA A 32 17.15 -1.50 -17.94
N LYS A 33 17.86 -2.34 -18.72
CA LYS A 33 18.73 -1.87 -19.81
C LYS A 33 17.98 -1.45 -21.08
N ASP A 34 16.73 -1.88 -21.20
CA ASP A 34 15.86 -1.63 -22.36
C ASP A 34 14.93 -0.42 -22.13
N LEU A 35 14.90 0.13 -20.91
CA LEU A 35 14.07 1.27 -20.54
C LEU A 35 14.81 2.59 -20.74
N ASP A 36 14.11 3.60 -21.28
CA ASP A 36 14.59 4.98 -21.21
C ASP A 36 14.49 5.54 -19.79
N GLU A 37 15.12 6.69 -19.53
CA GLU A 37 15.19 7.29 -18.20
C GLU A 37 13.79 7.60 -17.60
N GLN A 38 12.83 8.00 -18.44
CA GLN A 38 11.47 8.30 -18.00
C GLN A 38 10.69 7.03 -17.66
N GLN A 39 10.84 5.98 -18.46
CA GLN A 39 10.25 4.67 -18.23
C GLN A 39 10.85 4.02 -16.98
N PHE A 40 12.17 4.11 -16.81
CA PHE A 40 12.86 3.61 -15.64
C PHE A 40 12.37 4.31 -14.36
N ALA A 41 12.27 5.65 -14.37
CA ALA A 41 11.73 6.41 -13.25
C ALA A 41 10.28 6.03 -12.91
N LYS A 42 9.41 5.86 -13.93
CA LYS A 42 8.03 5.40 -13.73
C LYS A 42 7.98 4.00 -13.13
N SER A 43 8.82 3.09 -13.59
CA SER A 43 8.85 1.73 -13.07
C SER A 43 9.30 1.67 -11.61
N ILE A 44 10.27 2.50 -11.19
CA ILE A 44 10.64 2.63 -9.77
C ILE A 44 9.48 3.21 -8.95
N TYR A 45 8.79 4.22 -9.48
CA TYR A 45 7.63 4.80 -8.80
C TYR A 45 6.53 3.76 -8.58
N VAL A 46 6.17 3.00 -9.64
CA VAL A 46 5.17 1.94 -9.56
C VAL A 46 5.58 0.85 -8.57
N TYR A 47 6.84 0.40 -8.63
CA TYR A 47 7.35 -0.58 -7.67
C TYR A 47 7.25 -0.07 -6.21
N SER A 48 7.59 1.20 -5.99
CA SER A 48 7.53 1.82 -4.66
C SER A 48 6.08 1.92 -4.15
N CYS A 49 5.14 2.26 -5.03
CA CYS A 49 3.71 2.24 -4.72
C CYS A 49 3.23 0.83 -4.36
N MET A 50 3.58 -0.19 -5.16
CA MET A 50 3.21 -1.59 -4.87
C MET A 50 3.72 -2.03 -3.50
N LEU A 51 5.01 -1.80 -3.21
CA LEU A 51 5.62 -2.17 -1.93
C LEU A 51 4.94 -1.46 -0.76
N ALA A 52 4.71 -0.16 -0.87
CA ALA A 52 4.06 0.63 0.18
C ALA A 52 2.62 0.17 0.43
N SER A 53 1.84 -0.06 -0.64
CA SER A 53 0.47 -0.55 -0.54
C SER A 53 0.41 -1.91 0.14
N LEU A 54 1.29 -2.85 -0.24
CA LEU A 54 1.31 -4.18 0.35
C LEU A 54 1.73 -4.14 1.82
N ALA A 55 2.76 -3.36 2.16
CA ALA A 55 3.20 -3.20 3.54
C ALA A 55 2.10 -2.62 4.45
N VAL A 56 1.36 -1.62 3.96
CA VAL A 56 0.24 -1.03 4.68
C VAL A 56 -0.91 -2.02 4.83
N ASP A 57 -1.25 -2.77 3.78
CA ASP A 57 -2.31 -3.81 3.84
C ASP A 57 -1.97 -4.91 4.86
N LYS A 58 -0.75 -5.47 4.82
CA LYS A 58 -0.35 -6.51 5.79
C LYS A 58 -0.26 -5.93 7.21
N ALA A 59 0.23 -4.70 7.38
CA ALA A 59 0.24 -4.02 8.68
C ALA A 59 -1.18 -3.80 9.22
N MET A 60 -2.12 -3.36 8.37
CA MET A 60 -3.51 -3.14 8.74
C MET A 60 -4.17 -4.42 9.24
N LYS A 61 -3.95 -5.55 8.55
CA LYS A 61 -4.45 -6.88 8.95
C LYS A 61 -3.90 -7.39 10.28
N VAL A 62 -2.72 -6.94 10.69
CA VAL A 62 -2.13 -7.27 12.01
C VAL A 62 -2.71 -6.39 13.10
N LEU A 63 -2.96 -5.12 12.79
CA LEU A 63 -3.32 -4.11 13.78
C LEU A 63 -4.83 -4.00 14.01
N LEU A 64 -5.64 -4.34 13.01
CA LEU A 64 -7.09 -4.20 13.05
C LEU A 64 -7.77 -5.55 12.84
N SER A 65 -8.86 -5.77 13.57
CA SER A 65 -9.85 -6.81 13.27
C SER A 65 -10.69 -6.45 12.04
N GLU A 66 -11.37 -7.42 11.45
CA GLU A 66 -12.25 -7.19 10.28
C GLU A 66 -13.28 -6.09 10.53
N ASN A 67 -13.89 -6.07 11.72
CA ASN A 67 -14.86 -5.04 12.09
C ASN A 67 -14.21 -3.65 12.15
N GLU A 68 -13.01 -3.54 12.71
CA GLU A 68 -12.27 -2.26 12.78
C GLU A 68 -11.83 -1.77 11.40
N VAL A 69 -11.55 -2.67 10.45
CA VAL A 69 -11.31 -2.31 9.05
C VAL A 69 -12.59 -1.77 8.40
N ILE A 70 -13.74 -2.43 8.60
CA ILE A 70 -15.03 -1.97 8.08
C ILE A 70 -15.39 -0.60 8.67
N ASP A 71 -15.20 -0.41 9.98
CA ASP A 71 -15.45 0.87 10.65
C ASP A 71 -14.52 1.97 10.11
N LEU A 72 -13.25 1.65 9.84
CA LEU A 72 -12.32 2.58 9.22
C LEU A 72 -12.77 2.97 7.80
N MET A 73 -13.21 2.01 6.99
CA MET A 73 -13.71 2.28 5.63
C MET A 73 -14.96 3.17 5.65
N ASN A 74 -15.93 2.86 6.52
CA ASN A 74 -17.13 3.68 6.69
C ASN A 74 -16.77 5.12 7.12
N ALA A 75 -15.81 5.27 8.03
CA ALA A 75 -15.34 6.59 8.46
C ALA A 75 -14.64 7.36 7.33
N ILE A 76 -13.90 6.67 6.46
CA ILE A 76 -13.29 7.29 5.26
C ILE A 76 -14.39 7.78 4.31
N ASP A 77 -15.38 6.94 4.01
CA ASP A 77 -16.49 7.29 3.10
C ASP A 77 -17.32 8.47 3.64
N GLU A 78 -17.58 8.51 4.96
CA GLU A 78 -18.22 9.65 5.61
C GLU A 78 -17.37 10.92 5.47
N LEU A 79 -16.05 10.84 5.68
CA LEU A 79 -15.15 11.98 5.53
C LEU A 79 -15.08 12.48 4.08
N GLU A 80 -15.12 11.58 3.10
CA GLU A 80 -15.19 11.96 1.68
C GLU A 80 -16.52 12.62 1.34
N THR A 81 -17.63 12.09 1.85
CA THR A 81 -18.96 12.68 1.68
C THR A 81 -19.00 14.08 2.29
N MET A 82 -18.48 14.26 3.51
CA MET A 82 -18.38 15.57 4.16
C MET A 82 -17.48 16.53 3.39
N ARG A 83 -16.32 16.07 2.88
CA ARG A 83 -15.43 16.87 2.03
C ARG A 83 -16.18 17.34 0.79
N ASP A 84 -16.88 16.44 0.11
CA ASP A 84 -17.58 16.71 -1.12
C ASP A 84 -18.80 17.61 -0.87
N GLU A 85 -19.51 17.48 0.24
CA GLU A 85 -20.56 18.41 0.66
C GLU A 85 -20.00 19.81 0.95
N VAL A 86 -18.84 19.92 1.60
CA VAL A 86 -18.20 21.23 1.83
C VAL A 86 -17.69 21.84 0.52
N MET A 87 -17.14 21.03 -0.39
CA MET A 87 -16.61 21.50 -1.67
C MET A 87 -17.70 21.78 -2.72
N ASN A 88 -18.83 21.07 -2.68
CA ASN A 88 -19.91 21.17 -3.67
C ASN A 88 -21.15 21.93 -3.16
N ASN A 89 -21.35 22.09 -1.84
CA ASN A 89 -22.39 22.94 -1.23
C ASN A 89 -21.82 24.18 -0.51
N GLY A 90 -20.50 24.41 -0.56
CA GLY A 90 -19.92 25.71 -0.26
C GLY A 90 -19.99 26.61 -1.49
N GLU A 91 -20.42 27.86 -1.33
CA GLU A 91 -20.33 28.91 -2.36
C GLU A 91 -18.92 29.02 -2.96
#